data_AF-A0A371YSZ4-F1
#
_entry.id   AF-A0A371YSZ4-F1
#
_cell.length_a   1.000
_cell.length_b   1.000
_cell.length_c   1.000
_cell.angle_alpha   90.00
_cell.angle_beta   90.00
_cell.angle_gamma   90.00
#
_symmetry.space_group_name_H-M   'P 1'
#
loop_
_entity.id
_entity.type
_entity.pdbx_description
1 polymer ?
#
loop_
_entity_poly.entity_id
_entity_poly.type
_entity_poly.pdbx_seq_one_letter_code
_entity_poly.pdbx_strand_id
1 'polypeptide(L)'
;MLLKLCPIEWGFFMNIKFLVSVFIGIFFSCLGLSKLANFYFDISSDYLTATATFFAAFVALYLYNDWKDVHKINTLEKYHQELKIEFLKLNSSYLIVSEKAREIHGSSSSRVDMIVLEINKVYGLNFYNDVKKMIITITEYEIFISRLTRVSIVEQHLKNTKVFKNNLLKTLKALNSIPVTANLETLAPIYNNTFLNGVVPKSIAEGKKIVDEDNPVFRSEFLNTL
;
A
#
# COMPACT_ATOMS: atom_id res chain seq x y z
N MET A 1 -22.47 -20.77 8.20
CA MET A 1 -22.59 -19.33 8.51
C MET A 1 -22.01 -18.57 7.33
N LEU A 2 -22.88 -17.82 6.66
CA LEU A 2 -22.79 -17.26 5.31
C LEU A 2 -21.49 -16.49 4.99
N LEU A 3 -20.62 -17.06 4.14
CA LEU A 3 -19.76 -16.27 3.25
C LEU A 3 -20.54 -16.02 1.95
N LYS A 4 -21.50 -15.08 2.01
CA LYS A 4 -21.91 -14.31 0.84
C LYS A 4 -20.81 -13.28 0.57
N LEU A 5 -19.67 -13.72 0.04
CA LEU A 5 -18.68 -12.78 -0.49
C LEU A 5 -19.13 -12.39 -1.89
N CYS A 6 -19.78 -11.22 -1.93
CA CYS A 6 -19.98 -10.28 -3.02
C CYS A 6 -20.18 -10.86 -4.44
N PRO A 7 -21.36 -10.68 -5.05
CA PRO A 7 -21.53 -10.98 -6.46
C PRO A 7 -20.67 -10.01 -7.27
N ILE A 8 -19.62 -10.52 -7.92
CA ILE A 8 -18.99 -9.84 -9.07
C ILE A 8 -19.93 -10.01 -10.25
N GLU A 9 -21.13 -9.46 -10.11
CA GLU A 9 -22.13 -9.39 -11.15
C GLU A 9 -22.30 -7.90 -11.50
N TRP A 10 -21.91 -7.56 -12.73
CA TRP A 10 -22.31 -6.36 -13.49
C TRP A 10 -21.60 -5.02 -13.24
N GLY A 11 -20.34 -4.94 -13.66
CA GLY A 11 -19.81 -3.72 -14.30
C GLY A 11 -19.80 -3.81 -15.84
N PHE A 12 -20.01 -5.01 -16.40
CA PHE A 12 -19.86 -5.29 -17.83
C PHE A 12 -21.15 -5.12 -18.66
N PHE A 13 -22.17 -4.42 -18.15
CA PHE A 13 -23.26 -3.97 -19.02
C PHE A 13 -22.89 -2.63 -19.63
N MET A 14 -21.97 -2.66 -20.59
CA MET A 14 -21.84 -1.57 -21.54
C MET A 14 -23.24 -1.37 -22.14
N ASN A 15 -23.88 -0.22 -21.89
CA ASN A 15 -25.24 0.01 -22.35
C ASN A 15 -25.22 -0.10 -23.87
N ILE A 16 -25.76 -1.18 -24.41
CA ILE A 16 -25.64 -1.50 -25.84
C ILE A 16 -26.19 -0.38 -26.71
N LYS A 17 -27.18 0.38 -26.20
CA LYS A 17 -27.73 1.57 -26.85
C LYS A 17 -26.71 2.70 -26.96
N PHE A 18 -25.88 2.90 -25.94
CA PHE A 18 -24.80 3.90 -25.95
C PHE A 18 -23.70 3.50 -26.95
N LEU A 19 -23.26 2.24 -26.92
CA LEU A 19 -22.27 1.72 -27.88
C LEU A 19 -22.73 1.89 -29.34
N VAL A 20 -23.98 1.51 -29.62
CA VAL A 20 -24.58 1.67 -30.96
C VAL A 20 -24.66 3.15 -31.34
N SER A 21 -25.02 4.03 -30.41
CA SER A 21 -25.05 5.47 -30.68
C SER A 21 -23.66 6.03 -30.99
N VAL A 22 -22.62 5.62 -30.27
CA VAL A 22 -21.24 6.04 -30.54
C VAL A 22 -20.76 5.50 -31.88
N PHE A 23 -21.04 4.24 -32.20
CA PHE A 23 -20.72 3.64 -33.50
C PHE A 23 -21.33 4.44 -34.65
N ILE A 24 -22.62 4.75 -34.56
CA ILE A 24 -23.34 5.54 -35.57
C ILE A 24 -22.71 6.94 -35.71
N GLY A 25 -22.36 7.59 -34.60
CA GLY A 25 -21.70 8.89 -34.60
C GLY A 25 -20.33 8.86 -35.29
N ILE A 26 -19.47 7.89 -34.93
CA ILE A 26 -18.16 7.69 -35.57
C ILE A 26 -18.33 7.42 -37.06
N PHE A 27 -19.25 6.53 -37.44
CA PHE A 27 -19.53 6.19 -38.84
C PHE A 27 -19.88 7.42 -39.67
N PHE A 28 -20.84 8.24 -39.21
CA PHE A 28 -21.21 9.45 -39.95
C PHE A 28 -20.10 10.50 -39.99
N SER A 29 -19.29 10.61 -38.92
CA SER A 29 -18.14 11.51 -38.91
C SER A 29 -17.08 11.10 -39.94
N CYS A 30 -16.74 9.81 -40.03
CA CYS A 30 -15.79 9.27 -41.01
C CYS A 30 -16.33 9.39 -42.44
N LEU A 31 -17.63 9.14 -42.64
CA LEU A 31 -18.28 9.31 -43.93
C LEU A 31 -18.27 10.78 -44.39
N GLY A 32 -18.54 11.72 -43.49
CA GLY A 32 -18.47 13.15 -43.77
C GLY A 32 -17.05 13.61 -44.14
N LEU A 33 -16.05 13.20 -43.36
CA LEU A 33 -14.64 13.51 -43.64
C LEU A 33 -14.17 12.90 -44.96
N SER A 34 -14.59 11.68 -45.28
CA SER A 34 -14.27 11.02 -46.54
C SER A 34 -14.84 11.79 -47.74
N LYS A 35 -16.09 12.24 -47.67
CA LYS A 35 -16.69 13.06 -48.73
C LYS A 35 -15.99 14.40 -48.90
N LEU A 36 -15.60 15.05 -47.79
CA LEU A 36 -14.83 16.30 -47.83
C LEU A 36 -13.44 16.09 -48.46
N ALA A 37 -12.73 15.04 -48.06
CA ALA A 37 -11.42 14.72 -48.61
C ALA A 37 -11.48 14.45 -50.11
N ASN A 38 -12.49 13.70 -50.55
CA ASN A 38 -12.72 13.46 -51.97
C ASN A 38 -13.05 14.75 -52.73
N PHE A 39 -13.85 15.65 -52.15
CA PHE A 39 -14.24 16.89 -52.81
C PHE A 39 -13.08 17.90 -52.95
N TYR A 40 -12.25 18.07 -51.93
CA TYR A 40 -11.18 19.08 -51.93
C TYR A 40 -9.85 18.57 -52.48
N PHE A 41 -9.55 17.28 -52.34
CA PHE A 41 -8.24 16.71 -52.64
C PHE A 41 -8.28 15.58 -53.67
N ASP A 42 -9.46 15.18 -54.16
CA ASP A 42 -9.66 14.06 -55.10
C ASP A 42 -9.07 12.72 -54.58
N ILE A 43 -9.07 12.55 -53.26
CA ILE A 43 -8.57 11.34 -52.59
C ILE A 43 -9.74 10.40 -52.30
N SER A 44 -9.69 9.19 -52.87
CA SER A 44 -10.59 8.10 -52.49
C SER A 44 -10.13 7.50 -51.15
N SER A 45 -10.87 7.79 -50.07
CA SER A 45 -10.55 7.26 -48.74
C SER A 45 -11.46 6.09 -48.36
N ASP A 46 -10.91 5.02 -47.81
CA ASP A 46 -11.67 3.95 -47.18
C ASP A 46 -12.19 4.37 -45.80
N TYR A 47 -13.41 4.94 -45.79
CA TYR A 47 -14.06 5.39 -44.56
C TYR A 47 -14.53 4.24 -43.68
N LEU A 48 -14.76 3.04 -44.24
CA LEU A 48 -15.27 1.90 -43.50
C LEU A 48 -14.17 1.33 -42.59
N THR A 49 -12.95 1.18 -43.13
CA THR A 49 -11.78 0.78 -42.34
C THR A 49 -11.45 1.82 -41.27
N ALA A 50 -11.48 3.13 -41.61
CA ALA A 50 -11.27 4.19 -40.63
C ALA A 50 -12.30 4.16 -39.49
N THR A 51 -13.58 3.97 -39.83
CA THR A 51 -14.67 3.84 -38.84
C THR A 51 -14.41 2.66 -37.91
N ALA A 52 -14.05 1.49 -38.46
CA ALA A 52 -13.75 0.31 -37.68
C ALA A 52 -12.57 0.52 -36.72
N THR A 53 -11.50 1.19 -37.16
CA THR A 53 -10.34 1.52 -36.32
C THR A 53 -10.72 2.48 -35.19
N PHE A 54 -11.44 3.57 -35.48
CA PHE A 54 -11.87 4.52 -34.45
C PHE A 54 -12.82 3.88 -33.44
N PHE A 55 -13.74 3.04 -33.91
CA PHE A 55 -14.63 2.32 -33.02
C PHE A 55 -13.88 1.32 -32.14
N ALA A 56 -12.93 0.55 -32.69
CA ALA A 56 -12.09 -0.34 -31.91
C ALA A 56 -11.25 0.42 -30.87
N ALA A 57 -10.67 1.57 -31.24
CA ALA A 57 -9.93 2.42 -30.31
C ALA A 57 -10.83 2.97 -29.18
N PHE A 58 -12.07 3.35 -29.50
CA PHE A 58 -13.05 3.78 -28.50
C PHE A 58 -13.39 2.64 -27.52
N VAL A 59 -13.69 1.44 -28.03
CA VAL A 59 -13.96 0.27 -27.20
C VAL A 59 -12.75 -0.07 -26.32
N ALA A 60 -11.53 -0.02 -26.86
CA ALA A 60 -10.31 -0.24 -26.11
C ALA A 60 -10.11 0.80 -24.99
N LEU A 61 -10.38 2.08 -25.27
CA LEU A 61 -10.31 3.15 -24.28
C LEU A 61 -11.34 2.97 -23.16
N TYR A 62 -12.57 2.58 -23.52
CA TYR A 62 -13.62 2.29 -22.55
C TYR A 62 -13.22 1.13 -21.62
N LEU A 63 -12.81 0.00 -22.20
CA LEU A 63 -12.34 -1.16 -21.43
C LEU A 63 -11.12 -0.83 -20.57
N TYR A 64 -10.22 0.02 -21.05
CA TYR A 64 -9.07 0.46 -20.28
C TYR A 64 -9.48 1.27 -19.05
N ASN A 65 -10.45 2.18 -19.16
CA ASN A 65 -10.92 2.98 -18.03
C ASN A 65 -11.56 2.10 -16.95
N ASP A 66 -12.44 1.16 -17.34
CA ASP A 66 -13.06 0.20 -16.41
C ASP A 66 -11.99 -0.67 -15.73
N TRP A 67 -11.04 -1.21 -16.51
CA TRP A 67 -9.96 -2.03 -15.99
C TRP A 67 -9.06 -1.24 -15.03
N LYS A 68 -8.76 0.02 -15.34
CA LYS A 68 -7.87 0.88 -14.55
C LYS A 68 -8.39 1.07 -13.13
N ASP A 69 -9.69 1.29 -12.93
CA ASP A 69 -10.24 1.53 -11.60
C ASP A 69 -10.29 0.24 -10.77
N VAL A 70 -10.67 -0.88 -11.38
CA VAL A 70 -10.56 -2.20 -10.75
C VAL A 70 -9.11 -2.51 -10.37
N HIS A 71 -8.16 -2.22 -11.27
CA HIS A 71 -6.75 -2.43 -11.01
C HIS A 71 -6.24 -1.59 -9.83
N LYS A 72 -6.68 -0.32 -9.70
CA LYS A 72 -6.34 0.52 -8.53
C LYS A 72 -6.88 -0.07 -7.24
N ILE A 73 -8.14 -0.51 -7.22
CA ILE A 73 -8.76 -1.10 -6.03
C ILE A 73 -8.02 -2.37 -5.61
N ASN A 74 -7.77 -3.29 -6.55
CA ASN A 74 -7.02 -4.51 -6.28
C ASN A 74 -5.60 -4.22 -5.77
N THR A 75 -4.94 -3.20 -6.34
CA THR A 75 -3.60 -2.79 -5.89
C THR A 75 -3.65 -2.21 -4.47
N LEU A 76 -4.66 -1.39 -4.15
CA LEU A 76 -4.87 -0.85 -2.82
C LEU A 76 -5.10 -1.96 -1.78
N GLU A 77 -5.97 -2.92 -2.09
CA GLU A 77 -6.26 -4.06 -1.21
C GLU A 77 -5.03 -4.92 -0.96
N LYS A 78 -4.24 -5.17 -2.02
CA LYS A 78 -2.96 -5.86 -1.91
C LYS A 78 -2.04 -5.13 -0.92
N TYR A 79 -1.85 -3.82 -1.06
CA TYR A 79 -0.99 -3.08 -0.14
C TYR A 79 -1.51 -3.08 1.30
N HIS A 80 -2.82 -2.95 1.51
CA HIS A 80 -3.41 -3.05 2.85
C HIS A 80 -3.16 -4.42 3.50
N GLN A 81 -3.27 -5.49 2.72
CA GLN A 81 -2.96 -6.85 3.19
C GLN A 81 -1.46 -7.00 3.51
N GLU A 82 -0.57 -6.52 2.63
CA GLU A 82 0.87 -6.56 2.85
C GLU A 82 1.28 -5.79 4.11
N LEU A 83 0.75 -4.56 4.29
CA LEU A 83 0.98 -3.78 5.50
C LEU A 83 0.52 -4.51 6.76
N LYS A 84 -0.65 -5.14 6.70
CA LYS A 84 -1.17 -5.92 7.82
C LYS A 84 -0.27 -7.10 8.16
N ILE A 85 0.18 -7.85 7.15
CA ILE A 85 1.06 -9.01 7.33
C ILE A 85 2.41 -8.59 7.91
N GLU A 86 3.04 -7.57 7.32
CA GLU A 86 4.35 -7.09 7.78
C GLU A 86 4.25 -6.43 9.17
N PHE A 87 3.16 -5.73 9.47
CA PHE A 87 2.91 -5.20 10.81
C PHE A 87 2.73 -6.33 11.85
N LEU A 88 2.01 -7.40 11.51
CA LEU A 88 1.85 -8.53 12.43
C LEU A 88 3.18 -9.22 12.74
N LYS A 89 4.06 -9.37 11.73
CA LYS A 89 5.43 -9.88 11.92
C LYS A 89 6.25 -8.94 12.80
N LEU A 90 6.25 -7.64 12.51
CA LEU A 90 6.94 -6.64 13.30
C LEU A 90 6.46 -6.61 14.76
N ASN A 91 5.15 -6.70 14.97
CA ASN A 91 4.56 -6.70 16.30
C ASN A 91 4.89 -8.00 17.05
N SER A 92 4.90 -9.16 16.39
CA SER A 92 5.26 -10.42 17.04
C SER A 92 6.74 -10.44 17.45
N SER A 93 7.64 -9.99 16.57
CA SER A 93 9.06 -9.87 16.91
C SER A 93 9.32 -8.81 17.99
N TYR A 94 8.58 -7.70 17.97
CA TYR A 94 8.60 -6.72 19.07
C TYR A 94 8.19 -7.35 20.41
N LEU A 95 7.09 -8.09 20.46
CA LEU A 95 6.60 -8.70 21.69
C LEU A 95 7.66 -9.61 22.31
N ILE A 96 8.27 -10.47 21.50
CA ILE A 96 9.35 -11.38 21.94
C ILE A 96 10.54 -10.60 22.51
N VAL A 97 11.02 -9.57 21.80
CA VAL A 97 12.17 -8.77 22.27
C VAL A 97 11.80 -7.99 23.53
N SER A 98 10.59 -7.44 23.61
CA SER A 98 10.13 -6.67 24.77
C SER A 98 9.95 -7.53 26.02
N GLU A 99 9.48 -8.77 25.86
CA GLU A 99 9.34 -9.74 26.95
C GLU A 99 10.73 -10.10 27.51
N LYS A 100 11.66 -10.43 26.61
CA LYS A 100 13.06 -10.71 27.00
C LYS A 100 13.72 -9.50 27.65
N ALA A 101 13.46 -8.29 27.17
CA ALA A 101 13.97 -7.07 27.78
C ALA A 101 13.41 -6.83 29.20
N ARG A 102 12.18 -7.28 29.50
CA ARG A 102 11.62 -7.21 30.87
C ARG A 102 12.30 -8.18 31.82
N GLU A 103 12.67 -9.38 31.36
CA GLU A 103 13.39 -10.37 32.17
C GLU A 103 14.75 -9.87 32.68
N ILE A 104 15.33 -8.83 32.06
CA ILE A 104 16.57 -8.19 32.50
C ILE A 104 16.39 -7.54 33.88
N HIS A 105 15.20 -6.99 34.18
CA HIS A 105 14.98 -6.27 35.43
C HIS A 105 14.87 -7.23 36.62
N GLY A 106 15.77 -7.09 37.60
CA GLY A 106 15.79 -7.95 38.80
C GLY A 106 16.49 -9.30 38.62
N SER A 107 17.08 -9.56 37.45
CA SER A 107 17.88 -10.76 37.19
C SER A 107 19.32 -10.63 37.71
N SER A 108 19.97 -11.77 38.00
CA SER A 108 21.41 -11.81 38.32
C SER A 108 22.26 -11.43 37.10
N SER A 109 23.47 -10.92 37.32
CA SER A 109 24.40 -10.53 36.24
C SER A 109 24.59 -11.63 35.19
N SER A 110 24.85 -12.88 35.62
CA SER A 110 25.02 -14.02 34.71
C SER A 110 23.78 -14.34 33.87
N ARG A 111 22.58 -14.04 34.38
CA ARG A 111 21.32 -14.26 33.67
C ARG A 111 21.03 -13.12 32.69
N VAL A 112 21.37 -11.88 33.06
CA VAL A 112 21.35 -10.72 32.15
C VAL A 112 22.26 -10.98 30.94
N ASP A 113 23.43 -11.57 31.17
CA ASP A 113 24.38 -11.91 30.10
C ASP A 113 23.77 -12.86 29.06
N MET A 114 23.10 -13.92 29.51
CA MET A 114 22.43 -14.87 28.63
C MET A 114 21.27 -14.23 27.85
N ILE A 115 20.44 -13.42 28.53
CA ILE A 115 19.26 -12.77 27.92
C ILE A 115 19.68 -11.80 26.82
N VAL A 116 20.70 -10.97 27.07
CA VAL A 116 21.17 -9.99 26.07
C VAL A 116 21.82 -10.69 24.87
N LEU A 117 22.54 -11.79 25.08
CA LEU A 117 23.06 -12.61 23.98
C LEU A 117 21.94 -13.21 23.12
N GLU A 118 20.86 -13.69 23.75
CA GLU A 118 19.69 -14.26 23.07
C GLU A 118 18.95 -13.20 22.25
N ILE A 119 18.75 -12.02 22.85
CA ILE A 119 18.20 -10.85 22.14
C ILE A 119 19.08 -10.48 20.95
N ASN A 120 20.40 -10.40 21.10
CA ASN A 120 21.28 -9.98 20.00
C ASN A 120 21.38 -10.99 18.85
N LYS A 121 21.49 -12.29 19.16
CA LYS A 121 21.75 -13.30 18.13
C LYS A 121 20.52 -13.71 17.34
N VAL A 122 19.35 -13.72 17.98
CA VAL A 122 18.15 -14.35 17.39
C VAL A 122 17.04 -13.34 17.20
N TYR A 123 16.56 -12.72 18.27
CA TYR A 123 15.33 -11.93 18.20
C TYR A 123 15.53 -10.51 17.68
N GLY A 124 16.64 -9.87 18.04
CA GLY A 124 16.99 -8.51 17.64
C GLY A 124 17.28 -8.39 16.15
N LEU A 125 17.95 -9.40 15.55
CA LEU A 125 18.17 -9.45 14.10
C LEU A 125 16.85 -9.62 13.34
N ASN A 126 15.96 -10.50 13.82
CA ASN A 126 14.65 -10.70 13.23
C ASN A 126 13.81 -9.42 13.30
N PHE A 127 13.73 -8.80 14.49
CA PHE A 127 13.03 -7.54 14.68
C PHE A 127 13.61 -6.43 13.78
N TYR A 128 14.93 -6.32 13.68
CA TYR A 128 15.60 -5.36 12.80
C TYR A 128 15.22 -5.55 11.32
N ASN A 129 15.18 -6.81 10.87
CA ASN A 129 14.78 -7.13 9.50
C ASN A 129 13.30 -6.83 9.26
N ASP A 130 12.43 -7.09 10.24
CA ASP A 130 11.00 -6.76 10.16
C ASP A 130 10.77 -5.25 10.10
N VAL A 131 11.52 -4.45 10.88
CA VAL A 131 11.50 -2.98 10.79
C VAL A 131 11.88 -2.53 9.37
N LYS A 132 12.95 -3.09 8.79
CA LYS A 132 13.37 -2.76 7.43
C LYS A 132 12.31 -3.10 6.39
N LYS A 133 11.74 -4.31 6.45
CA LYS A 133 10.68 -4.74 5.54
C LYS A 133 9.46 -3.82 5.63
N MET A 134 9.03 -3.50 6.85
CA MET A 134 7.92 -2.59 7.06
C MET A 134 8.17 -1.21 6.45
N ILE A 135 9.38 -0.65 6.59
CA ILE A 135 9.75 0.63 5.95
C ILE A 135 9.66 0.55 4.43
N ILE A 136 10.08 -0.56 3.82
CA ILE A 136 10.01 -0.77 2.36
C ILE A 136 8.54 -0.82 1.94
N THR A 137 7.73 -1.67 2.56
CA THR A 137 6.30 -1.83 2.24
C THR A 137 5.55 -0.50 2.37
N ILE A 138 5.82 0.27 3.43
CA ILE A 138 5.24 1.60 3.60
C ILE A 138 5.68 2.58 2.52
N THR A 139 6.92 2.50 2.06
CA THR A 139 7.43 3.39 1.03
C THR A 139 6.78 3.11 -0.32
N GLU A 140 6.61 1.83 -0.66
CA GLU A 140 5.89 1.42 -1.88
C GLU A 140 4.42 1.84 -1.82
N TYR A 141 3.80 1.66 -0.65
CA TYR A 141 2.43 2.11 -0.42
C TYR A 141 2.27 3.63 -0.53
N GLU A 142 3.17 4.41 0.06
CA GLU A 142 3.20 5.87 -0.07
C GLU A 142 3.32 6.31 -1.53
N ILE A 143 4.18 5.65 -2.32
CA ILE A 143 4.32 5.92 -3.76
C ILE A 143 3.00 5.65 -4.47
N PHE A 144 2.35 4.52 -4.18
CA PHE A 144 1.05 4.19 -4.77
C PHE A 144 -0.01 5.24 -4.42
N ILE A 145 -0.21 5.55 -3.13
CA ILE A 145 -1.21 6.52 -2.69
C ILE A 145 -0.94 7.92 -3.26
N SER A 146 0.33 8.32 -3.38
CA SER A 146 0.68 9.64 -3.93
C SER A 146 0.23 9.85 -5.38
N ARG A 147 -0.07 8.76 -6.10
CA ARG A 147 -0.57 8.76 -7.48
C ARG A 147 -2.09 8.69 -7.56
N LEU A 148 -2.78 8.50 -6.43
CA LEU A 148 -4.25 8.55 -6.38
C LEU A 148 -4.73 10.00 -6.46
N THR A 149 -6.01 10.16 -6.79
CA THR A 149 -6.67 11.47 -6.78
C THR A 149 -6.54 12.09 -5.40
N ARG A 150 -6.11 13.35 -5.33
CA ARG A 150 -5.94 14.07 -4.06
C ARG A 150 -7.29 14.49 -3.49
N VAL A 151 -7.82 13.62 -2.65
CA VAL A 151 -8.97 13.90 -1.78
C VAL A 151 -8.48 14.00 -0.33
N SER A 152 -9.24 14.66 0.54
CA SER A 152 -8.86 14.90 1.95
C SER A 152 -8.46 13.61 2.68
N ILE A 153 -9.19 12.52 2.44
CA ILE A 153 -8.90 11.21 3.04
C ILE A 153 -7.55 10.62 2.57
N VAL A 154 -7.19 10.82 1.30
CA VAL A 154 -5.88 10.44 0.74
C VAL A 154 -4.75 11.25 1.38
N GLU A 155 -4.94 12.55 1.55
CA GLU A 155 -3.93 13.41 2.18
C GLU A 155 -3.74 13.10 3.67
N GLN A 156 -4.83 12.87 4.39
CA GLN A 156 -4.80 12.47 5.79
C GLN A 156 -4.12 11.11 5.97
N HIS A 157 -4.47 10.13 5.16
CA HIS A 157 -3.87 8.79 5.25
C HIS A 157 -2.38 8.83 4.88
N LEU A 158 -1.99 9.60 3.86
CA LEU A 158 -0.59 9.84 3.51
C LEU A 158 0.20 10.53 4.64
N LYS A 159 -0.44 11.41 5.41
CA LYS A 159 0.18 12.04 6.58
C LYS A 159 0.43 11.01 7.69
N ASN A 160 -0.55 10.16 7.98
CA ASN A 160 -0.42 9.13 9.01
C ASN A 160 0.68 8.12 8.66
N THR A 161 0.71 7.63 7.42
CA THR A 161 1.76 6.70 6.95
C THR A 161 3.15 7.31 7.05
N LYS A 162 3.32 8.59 6.69
CA LYS A 162 4.59 9.32 6.88
C LYS A 162 5.02 9.41 8.34
N VAL A 163 4.08 9.68 9.26
CA VAL A 163 4.39 9.72 10.70
C VAL A 163 4.88 8.36 11.17
N PHE A 164 4.17 7.29 10.81
CA PHE A 164 4.56 5.94 11.18
C PHE A 164 5.93 5.55 10.58
N LYS A 165 6.16 5.82 9.29
CA LYS A 165 7.45 5.63 8.61
C LYS A 165 8.59 6.34 9.34
N ASN A 166 8.39 7.59 9.73
CA ASN A 166 9.39 8.37 10.45
C ASN A 166 9.70 7.76 11.82
N ASN A 167 8.71 7.22 12.51
CA ASN A 167 8.92 6.52 13.77
C ASN A 167 9.69 5.21 13.56
N LEU A 168 9.40 4.44 12.50
CA LEU A 168 10.19 3.25 12.13
C LEU A 168 11.65 3.60 11.78
N LEU A 169 11.88 4.71 11.06
CA LEU A 169 13.24 5.18 10.77
C LEU A 169 13.99 5.58 12.04
N LYS A 170 13.32 6.20 13.00
CA LYS A 170 13.90 6.49 14.33
C LYS A 170 14.18 5.21 15.10
N THR A 171 13.28 4.22 15.06
CA THR A 171 13.51 2.88 15.60
C THR A 171 14.77 2.26 14.99
N LEU A 172 14.91 2.28 13.67
CA LEU A 172 16.06 1.72 12.99
C LEU A 172 17.37 2.42 13.40
N LYS A 173 17.35 3.74 13.55
CA LYS A 173 18.49 4.52 14.07
C LYS A 173 18.82 4.13 15.51
N ALA A 174 17.82 3.97 16.37
CA ALA A 174 18.02 3.55 17.76
C ALA A 174 18.64 2.15 17.82
N LEU A 175 18.18 1.20 17.01
CA LEU A 175 18.75 -0.15 16.92
C LEU A 175 20.21 -0.13 16.44
N ASN A 176 20.52 0.66 15.40
CA ASN A 176 21.90 0.79 14.91
C ASN A 176 22.84 1.47 15.91
N SER A 177 22.30 2.23 16.86
CA SER A 177 23.09 2.90 17.91
C SER A 177 23.45 1.97 19.08
N ILE A 178 22.88 0.76 19.13
CA ILE A 178 23.22 -0.23 20.15
C ILE A 178 24.64 -0.75 19.87
N PRO A 179 25.62 -0.46 20.73
CA PRO A 179 26.99 -0.88 20.51
C PRO A 179 27.12 -2.40 20.53
N VAL A 180 27.78 -2.96 19.50
CA VAL A 180 27.99 -4.41 19.34
C VAL A 180 28.94 -4.97 20.41
N THR A 181 29.75 -4.12 21.04
CA THR A 181 30.86 -4.51 21.92
C THR A 181 30.80 -3.90 23.32
N ALA A 182 29.71 -3.21 23.70
CA ALA A 182 29.58 -2.67 25.05
C ALA A 182 29.41 -3.78 26.09
N ASN A 183 29.82 -3.51 27.34
CA ASN A 183 29.61 -4.47 28.42
C ASN A 183 28.10 -4.69 28.66
N LEU A 184 27.74 -5.86 29.18
CA LEU A 184 26.35 -6.30 29.30
C LEU A 184 25.52 -5.43 30.27
N GLU A 185 26.16 -4.88 31.31
CA GLU A 185 25.54 -3.95 32.27
C GLU A 185 25.13 -2.62 31.64
N THR A 186 25.85 -2.14 30.62
CA THR A 186 25.50 -0.91 29.89
C THR A 186 24.45 -1.14 28.80
N LEU A 187 24.31 -2.37 28.30
CA LEU A 187 23.29 -2.72 27.30
C LEU A 187 21.90 -2.86 27.91
N ALA A 188 21.77 -3.42 29.10
CA ALA A 188 20.50 -3.60 29.81
C ALA A 188 19.60 -2.32 29.86
N PRO A 189 20.08 -1.15 30.31
CA PRO A 189 19.27 0.07 30.31
C PRO A 189 18.96 0.58 28.90
N ILE A 190 19.84 0.33 27.91
CA ILE A 190 19.60 0.71 26.50
C ILE A 190 18.43 -0.12 25.92
N TYR A 191 18.38 -1.43 26.18
CA TYR A 191 17.27 -2.28 25.75
C TYR A 191 15.95 -1.88 26.39
N ASN A 192 15.97 -1.65 27.71
CA ASN A 192 14.78 -1.20 28.44
C ASN A 192 14.25 0.13 27.87
N ASN A 193 15.14 1.11 27.70
CA ASN A 193 14.78 2.41 27.13
C ASN A 193 14.33 2.32 25.68
N THR A 194 14.85 1.39 24.88
CA THR A 194 14.49 1.27 23.46
C THR A 194 13.17 0.54 23.25
N PHE A 195 12.98 -0.59 23.94
CA PHE A 195 11.89 -1.53 23.70
C PHE A 195 10.72 -1.42 24.68
N LEU A 196 10.88 -0.79 25.85
CA LEU A 196 9.80 -0.67 26.82
C LEU A 196 9.29 0.77 26.95
N ASN A 197 10.19 1.76 26.98
CA ASN A 197 9.82 3.17 27.19
C ASN A 197 10.16 4.08 26.00
N GLY A 198 10.57 3.48 24.88
CA GLY A 198 11.29 4.18 23.82
C GLY A 198 10.47 4.55 22.59
N VAL A 199 11.21 4.66 21.48
CA VAL A 199 10.63 4.89 20.16
C VAL A 199 9.95 3.64 19.59
N VAL A 200 10.36 2.43 20.01
CA VAL A 200 9.79 1.18 19.48
C VAL A 200 8.31 1.02 19.84
N PRO A 201 7.88 1.11 21.12
CA PRO A 201 6.47 1.03 21.47
C PRO A 201 5.61 2.06 20.75
N LYS A 202 6.13 3.28 20.56
CA LYS A 202 5.45 4.36 19.82
C LYS A 202 5.26 3.97 18.35
N SER A 203 6.29 3.44 17.70
CA SER A 203 6.19 2.92 16.33
C SER A 203 5.14 1.82 16.23
N ILE A 204 5.11 0.88 17.17
CA ILE A 204 4.12 -0.20 17.18
C ILE A 204 2.69 0.32 17.36
N ALA A 205 2.49 1.28 18.26
CA ALA A 205 1.18 1.90 18.47
C ALA A 205 0.67 2.63 17.22
N GLU A 206 1.52 3.40 16.55
CA GLU A 206 1.15 4.08 15.29
C GLU A 206 0.87 3.07 14.17
N GLY A 207 1.67 2.01 14.05
CA GLY A 207 1.43 0.97 13.07
C GLY A 207 0.10 0.25 13.29
N LYS A 208 -0.26 0.01 14.55
CA LYS A 208 -1.55 -0.58 14.91
C LYS A 208 -2.70 0.30 14.47
N LYS A 209 -2.63 1.60 14.75
CA LYS A 209 -3.64 2.57 14.32
C LYS A 209 -3.84 2.53 12.81
N ILE A 210 -2.76 2.50 12.03
CA ILE A 210 -2.86 2.46 10.58
C ILE A 210 -3.52 1.16 10.09
N VAL A 211 -3.13 0.02 10.64
CA VAL A 211 -3.61 -1.28 10.17
C VAL A 211 -5.03 -1.60 10.63
N ASP A 212 -5.36 -1.28 11.87
CA ASP A 212 -6.63 -1.68 12.50
C ASP A 212 -7.74 -0.63 12.33
N GLU A 213 -7.39 0.66 12.23
CA GLU A 213 -8.36 1.76 12.19
C GLU A 213 -8.30 2.52 10.86
N ASP A 214 -7.14 3.07 10.49
CA ASP A 214 -7.06 3.98 9.34
C ASP A 214 -7.24 3.25 8.01
N ASN A 215 -6.70 2.04 7.83
CA ASN A 215 -6.79 1.29 6.57
C ASN A 215 -8.25 0.92 6.22
N PRO A 216 -9.04 0.31 7.12
CA PRO A 216 -10.45 0.05 6.86
C PRO A 216 -11.26 1.31 6.54
N VAL A 217 -11.06 2.39 7.32
CA VAL A 217 -11.74 3.67 7.10
C VAL A 217 -11.35 4.26 5.75
N PHE A 218 -10.05 4.36 5.47
CA PHE A 218 -9.50 4.81 4.19
C PHE A 218 -10.10 4.02 3.02
N ARG A 219 -10.13 2.68 3.11
CA ARG A 219 -10.71 1.83 2.07
C ARG A 219 -12.18 2.18 1.85
N SER A 220 -12.98 2.27 2.91
CA SER A 220 -14.40 2.54 2.79
C SER A 220 -14.70 3.92 2.20
N GLU A 221 -14.00 4.96 2.66
CA GLU A 221 -14.19 6.32 2.20
C GLU A 221 -13.65 6.52 0.78
N PHE A 222 -12.48 5.96 0.45
CA PHE A 222 -11.92 6.05 -0.89
C PHE A 222 -12.83 5.40 -1.93
N LEU A 223 -13.41 4.24 -1.64
CA LEU A 223 -14.38 3.59 -2.53
C LEU A 223 -15.64 4.43 -2.76
N ASN A 224 -16.04 5.26 -1.79
CA ASN A 224 -17.16 6.19 -1.96
C ASN A 224 -16.80 7.44 -2.80
N THR A 225 -15.51 7.66 -3.08
CA THR A 225 -15.03 8.79 -3.91
C THR A 225 -14.74 8.41 -5.36
N LEU A 226 -14.75 7.12 -5.69
CA LEU A 226 -14.65 6.60 -7.05
C LEU A 226 -16.04 6.59 -7.73
#